data_AF-A0A843VNJ1-F1
#
_entry.id   AF-A0A843VNJ1-F1
#
_cell.length_a   1.000
_cell.length_b   1.000
_cell.length_c   1.000
_cell.angle_alpha   90.00
_cell.angle_beta   90.00
_cell.angle_gamma   90.00
#
_symmetry.space_group_name_H-M   'P 1'
#
loop_
_entity.id
_entity.type
_entity.pdbx_description
1 polymer ?
#
loop_
_entity_poly.entity_id
_entity_poly.type
_entity_poly.pdbx_seq_one_letter_code
_entity_poly.pdbx_strand_id
1 'polypeptide(L)'
;MSSSAVVPLLLLLCAVAAPASSATRIFPSEDAAAVTLPQQEGTVHDLLPDYGLPPGLLPASVKDYSMDSNGQFTVRLTAPCYVQFTELVYYDRTIKGKISYGSITDLSGIQVKKLFAWLPVTGMVADGSSIEFQVGFLSEKLPTSMFAEIPSCRKNASSSCHGAGAGAAVATLEAA
;
A
#
# COMPACT_ATOMS: atom_id res chain seq x y z
N MET A 1 -53.99 23.35 16.12
CA MET A 1 -54.08 24.56 15.28
C MET A 1 -53.52 24.22 13.92
N SER A 2 -54.42 23.95 12.97
CA SER A 2 -54.12 23.83 11.55
C SER A 2 -54.20 25.23 10.94
N SER A 3 -53.22 25.66 10.15
CA SER A 3 -53.47 26.64 9.09
C SER A 3 -52.32 26.70 8.09
N SER A 4 -52.76 26.54 6.85
CA SER A 4 -52.02 26.54 5.60
C SER A 4 -51.48 27.91 5.20
N ALA A 5 -50.68 27.85 4.13
CA ALA A 5 -50.49 28.87 3.10
C ALA A 5 -49.36 29.89 3.40
N VAL A 6 -48.57 30.38 2.46
CA VAL A 6 -48.69 30.44 0.99
C VAL A 6 -47.24 30.43 0.45
N VAL A 7 -46.97 29.63 -0.58
CA VAL A 7 -45.72 29.66 -1.36
C VAL A 7 -45.70 30.96 -2.19
N PRO A 8 -44.73 31.87 -2.03
CA PRO A 8 -44.58 32.97 -2.97
C PRO A 8 -43.71 32.48 -4.13
N LEU A 9 -44.43 32.07 -5.17
CA LEU A 9 -43.98 32.10 -6.55
C LEU A 9 -43.68 33.56 -6.91
N LEU A 10 -42.40 33.94 -7.02
CA LEU A 10 -42.02 35.11 -7.80
C LEU A 10 -40.91 34.74 -8.78
N LEU A 11 -41.38 34.46 -10.00
CA LEU A 11 -40.63 34.42 -11.24
C LEU A 11 -39.83 35.71 -11.42
N LEU A 12 -38.51 35.59 -11.59
CA LEU A 12 -37.73 36.60 -12.31
C LEU A 12 -36.89 35.86 -13.35
N LEU A 13 -37.45 35.84 -14.56
CA LEU A 13 -36.75 35.51 -15.79
C LEU A 13 -35.66 36.55 -16.04
N CYS A 14 -34.41 36.10 -16.13
CA CYS A 14 -33.39 36.79 -16.92
C CYS A 14 -32.76 35.74 -17.85
N ALA A 15 -33.41 35.54 -19.00
CA ALA A 15 -32.76 34.96 -20.16
C ALA A 15 -31.83 36.02 -20.76
N VAL A 16 -30.52 35.83 -20.65
CA VAL A 16 -29.54 36.54 -21.48
C VAL A 16 -28.76 35.50 -22.26
N ALA A 17 -28.95 35.54 -23.58
CA ALA A 17 -28.28 34.71 -24.55
C ALA A 17 -27.00 35.39 -25.04
N ALA A 18 -25.92 34.59 -25.13
CA ALA A 18 -24.75 34.68 -26.02
C ALA A 18 -23.80 35.92 -25.88
N PRO A 19 -22.47 35.81 -26.15
CA PRO A 19 -21.88 34.95 -27.18
C PRO A 19 -20.60 34.18 -26.79
N ALA A 20 -20.27 33.22 -27.66
CA ALA A 20 -18.99 32.55 -27.76
C ALA A 20 -17.87 33.55 -28.07
N SER A 21 -16.76 33.48 -27.34
CA SER A 21 -15.45 33.89 -27.84
C SER A 21 -14.35 33.13 -27.11
N SER A 22 -13.56 32.46 -27.95
CA SER A 22 -12.44 31.59 -27.65
C SER A 22 -11.38 32.26 -26.79
N ALA A 23 -10.88 31.53 -25.80
CA ALA A 23 -9.51 31.67 -25.35
C ALA A 23 -9.05 30.31 -24.86
N THR A 24 -8.41 29.55 -25.76
CA THR A 24 -7.60 28.40 -25.42
C THR A 24 -6.52 28.89 -24.45
N ARG A 25 -6.69 28.64 -23.15
CA ARG A 25 -5.55 28.67 -22.24
C ARG A 25 -4.84 27.34 -22.36
N ILE A 26 -3.98 27.29 -23.38
CA ILE A 26 -2.77 26.48 -23.38
C ILE A 26 -1.98 26.99 -22.18
N PHE A 27 -2.10 26.33 -21.03
CA PHE A 27 -1.19 26.58 -19.93
C PHE A 27 0.12 25.86 -20.25
N PRO A 28 1.25 26.60 -20.32
CA PRO A 28 2.56 26.07 -20.62
C PRO A 28 3.04 25.16 -19.50
N SER A 29 3.92 24.23 -19.88
CA SER A 29 4.71 23.41 -18.98
C SER A 29 5.41 24.27 -17.94
N GLU A 30 4.92 24.24 -16.70
CA GLU A 30 5.69 24.68 -15.56
C GLU A 30 6.53 23.48 -15.12
N ASP A 31 7.77 23.49 -15.61
CA ASP A 31 8.90 22.70 -15.11
C ASP A 31 9.12 23.07 -13.63
N ALA A 32 8.25 22.53 -12.77
CA ALA A 32 8.59 22.41 -11.38
C ALA A 32 9.56 21.25 -11.30
N ALA A 33 10.85 21.59 -11.27
CA ALA A 33 11.90 20.75 -10.73
C ALA A 33 11.53 20.38 -9.28
N ALA A 34 10.61 19.43 -9.13
CA ALA A 34 10.58 18.59 -7.97
C ALA A 34 11.90 17.84 -8.02
N VAL A 35 12.73 18.06 -7.01
CA VAL A 35 13.84 17.17 -6.70
C VAL A 35 13.20 15.80 -6.47
N THR A 36 13.10 15.02 -7.55
CA THR A 36 12.89 13.59 -7.48
C THR A 36 14.15 13.07 -6.81
N LEU A 37 14.08 12.93 -5.49
CA LEU A 37 14.90 11.96 -4.80
C LEU A 37 14.77 10.67 -5.60
N PRO A 38 15.89 9.97 -5.90
CA PRO A 38 15.86 8.81 -6.77
C PRO A 38 14.72 7.91 -6.31
N GLN A 39 13.66 7.81 -7.13
CA GLN A 39 12.72 6.72 -6.98
C GLN A 39 13.55 5.50 -7.33
N GLN A 40 14.07 4.90 -6.27
CA GLN A 40 14.96 3.77 -6.33
C GLN A 40 14.19 2.68 -7.09
N GLU A 41 14.61 2.46 -8.34
CA GLU A 41 14.06 1.54 -9.35
C GLU A 41 14.20 0.11 -8.84
N GLY A 42 13.36 -0.25 -7.87
CA GLY A 42 13.34 -1.52 -7.18
C GLY A 42 12.15 -1.55 -6.24
N THR A 43 11.54 -2.71 -6.07
CA THR A 43 10.47 -2.85 -5.09
C THR A 43 11.08 -2.82 -3.68
N VAL A 44 10.30 -2.45 -2.67
CA VAL A 44 10.79 -2.50 -1.27
C VAL A 44 11.27 -3.91 -0.88
N HIS A 45 10.76 -4.95 -1.54
CA HIS A 45 11.17 -6.34 -1.32
C HIS A 45 12.59 -6.62 -1.81
N ASP A 46 13.06 -5.91 -2.84
CA ASP A 46 14.41 -6.03 -3.37
C ASP A 46 15.45 -5.34 -2.47
N LEU A 47 15.01 -4.33 -1.72
CA LEU A 47 15.87 -3.57 -0.78
C LEU A 47 16.14 -4.35 0.51
N LEU A 48 15.19 -5.14 1.01
CA LEU A 48 15.34 -5.87 2.28
C LEU A 48 16.59 -6.78 2.32
N PRO A 49 16.89 -7.57 1.26
CA PRO A 49 18.11 -8.38 1.20
C PRO A 49 19.41 -7.60 1.37
N ASP A 50 19.50 -6.37 0.86
CA ASP A 50 20.70 -5.53 1.00
C ASP A 50 21.00 -5.16 2.47
N TYR A 51 19.96 -5.22 3.31
CA TYR A 51 20.05 -5.03 4.77
C TYR A 51 20.06 -6.35 5.53
N GLY A 52 20.27 -7.50 4.87
CA GLY A 52 20.30 -8.81 5.52
C GLY A 52 18.94 -9.28 6.04
N LEU A 53 17.85 -8.75 5.47
CA LEU A 53 16.48 -9.11 5.81
C LEU A 53 15.82 -9.86 4.64
N PRO A 54 14.96 -10.86 4.90
CA PRO A 54 14.31 -11.60 3.83
C PRO A 54 13.24 -10.74 3.12
N PRO A 55 13.01 -10.96 1.82
CA PRO A 55 12.14 -10.11 1.00
C PRO A 55 10.65 -10.20 1.38
N GLY A 56 10.23 -11.30 2.02
CA GLY A 56 8.84 -11.57 2.40
C GLY A 56 8.39 -11.02 3.76
N LEU A 57 9.14 -10.08 4.36
CA LEU A 57 8.68 -9.42 5.60
C LEU A 57 7.47 -8.50 5.39
N LEU A 58 7.34 -7.96 4.18
CA LEU A 58 6.26 -7.05 3.79
C LEU A 58 5.31 -7.74 2.80
N PRO A 59 4.02 -7.41 2.81
CA PRO A 59 3.06 -7.97 1.86
C PRO A 59 3.23 -7.37 0.46
N ALA A 60 2.81 -8.09 -0.58
CA ALA A 60 2.89 -7.63 -1.97
C ALA A 60 2.07 -6.35 -2.28
N SER A 61 1.17 -5.94 -1.38
CA SER A 61 0.25 -4.80 -1.56
C SER A 61 0.91 -3.42 -1.35
N VAL A 62 2.24 -3.34 -1.44
CA VAL A 62 3.00 -2.10 -1.35
C VAL A 62 2.68 -1.25 -2.57
N LYS A 63 2.22 -0.03 -2.31
CA LYS A 63 1.96 0.98 -3.34
C LYS A 63 3.24 1.75 -3.65
N ASP A 64 3.94 2.18 -2.60
CA ASP A 64 5.15 2.98 -2.71
C ASP A 64 5.94 2.94 -1.38
N TYR A 65 7.21 3.34 -1.43
CA TYR A 65 8.06 3.48 -0.25
C TYR A 65 8.97 4.71 -0.38
N SER A 66 9.47 5.18 0.76
CA SER A 66 10.46 6.25 0.86
C SER A 66 11.44 5.91 1.98
N MET A 67 12.72 6.21 1.78
CA MET A 67 13.76 6.02 2.77
C MET A 67 14.68 7.24 2.83
N ASP A 68 15.04 7.64 4.04
CA ASP A 68 16.00 8.70 4.32
C ASP A 68 17.43 8.14 4.46
N SER A 69 18.44 8.99 4.31
CA SER A 69 19.86 8.64 4.49
C SER A 69 20.19 8.08 5.89
N ASN A 70 19.37 8.39 6.89
CA ASN A 70 19.51 7.89 8.27
C ASN A 70 18.89 6.49 8.46
N GLY A 71 18.37 5.86 7.40
CA GLY A 71 17.71 4.55 7.44
C GLY A 71 16.25 4.61 7.93
N GLN A 72 15.68 5.79 8.14
CA GLN A 72 14.25 5.92 8.42
C GLN A 72 13.47 5.61 7.15
N PHE A 73 12.46 4.75 7.24
CA PHE A 73 11.65 4.39 6.08
C PHE A 73 10.16 4.58 6.36
N THR A 74 9.42 4.82 5.30
CA THR A 74 7.96 4.79 5.28
C THR A 74 7.51 3.96 4.08
N VAL A 75 6.72 2.92 4.34
CA VAL A 75 6.08 2.10 3.31
C VAL A 75 4.59 2.39 3.33
N ARG A 76 4.01 2.63 2.15
CA ARG A 76 2.56 2.83 1.99
C ARG A 76 1.97 1.65 1.24
N LEU A 77 1.01 0.99 1.87
CA LEU A 77 0.19 -0.03 1.24
C LEU A 77 -1.00 0.61 0.51
N THR A 78 -1.52 -0.09 -0.49
CA THR A 78 -2.74 0.32 -1.19
C THR A 78 -3.93 0.41 -0.22
N ALA A 79 -4.04 -0.54 0.70
CA ALA A 79 -5.01 -0.63 1.77
C ALA A 79 -4.42 -1.41 2.97
N PRO A 80 -5.00 -1.29 4.18
CA PRO A 80 -4.66 -2.17 5.28
C PRO A 80 -4.81 -3.64 4.90
N CYS A 81 -3.94 -4.49 5.44
CA CYS A 81 -3.75 -5.85 4.97
C CYS A 81 -3.68 -6.82 6.15
N TYR A 82 -4.34 -7.97 6.01
CA TYR A 82 -4.18 -9.09 6.93
C TYR A 82 -3.41 -10.21 6.22
N VAL A 83 -2.37 -10.74 6.86
CA VAL A 83 -1.62 -11.90 6.39
C VAL A 83 -1.79 -13.01 7.43
N GLN A 84 -2.06 -14.22 6.95
CA GLN A 84 -2.18 -15.39 7.80
C GLN A 84 -0.87 -16.18 7.71
N PHE A 85 -0.07 -16.11 8.78
CA PHE A 85 1.01 -17.06 9.03
C PHE A 85 0.50 -18.09 10.05
N THR A 86 1.35 -18.51 10.99
CA THR A 86 0.92 -19.22 12.21
C THR A 86 -0.11 -18.37 12.97
N GLU A 87 0.15 -17.08 13.12
CA GLU A 87 -0.78 -16.09 13.65
C GLU A 87 -1.31 -15.14 12.57
N LEU A 88 -2.40 -14.45 12.90
CA LEU A 88 -2.93 -13.39 12.06
C LEU A 88 -2.13 -12.10 12.31
N VAL A 89 -1.47 -11.61 11.26
CA VAL A 89 -0.71 -10.36 11.27
C VAL A 89 -1.50 -9.31 10.51
N TYR A 90 -1.65 -8.14 11.11
CA TYR A 90 -2.25 -6.95 10.53
C TYR A 90 -1.15 -5.94 10.18
N TYR A 91 -1.20 -5.46 8.94
CA TYR A 91 -0.40 -4.37 8.43
C TYR A 91 -1.32 -3.18 8.18
N ASP A 92 -1.00 -2.06 8.80
CA ASP A 92 -1.64 -0.78 8.55
C ASP A 92 -1.25 -0.26 7.17
N ARG A 93 -2.03 0.70 6.66
CA ARG A 93 -1.78 1.37 5.39
C ARG A 93 -0.42 2.06 5.35
N THR A 94 0.05 2.56 6.48
CA THR A 94 1.36 3.22 6.59
C THR A 94 2.20 2.49 7.61
N ILE A 95 3.35 1.98 7.17
CA ILE A 95 4.33 1.30 8.01
C ILE A 95 5.55 2.20 8.09
N LYS A 96 6.07 2.42 9.29
CA LYS A 96 7.26 3.25 9.51
C LYS A 96 8.22 2.55 10.43
N GLY A 97 9.51 2.82 10.26
CA GLY A 97 10.54 2.34 11.16
C GLY A 97 11.90 2.86 10.74
N LYS A 98 12.93 2.35 11.40
CA LYS A 98 14.33 2.62 11.06
C LYS A 98 15.02 1.30 10.76
N ILE A 99 15.51 1.16 9.52
CA ILE A 99 16.26 -0.02 9.10
C ILE A 99 17.75 0.18 9.39
N SER A 100 18.41 -0.92 9.70
CA SER A 100 19.86 -1.05 9.79
C SER A 100 20.22 -2.47 9.36
N TYR A 101 21.50 -2.72 9.10
CA TYR A 101 21.92 -4.07 8.69
C TYR A 101 21.51 -5.10 9.74
N GLY A 102 20.72 -6.09 9.33
CA GLY A 102 20.16 -7.16 10.15
C GLY A 102 19.10 -6.72 11.16
N SER A 103 18.57 -5.49 11.12
CA SER A 103 17.60 -5.04 12.14
C SER A 103 16.67 -3.93 11.68
N ILE A 104 15.48 -3.90 12.29
CA ILE A 104 14.54 -2.78 12.20
C ILE A 104 14.14 -2.36 13.61
N THR A 105 14.23 -1.07 13.91
CA THR A 105 13.79 -0.47 15.16
C THR A 105 12.67 0.54 14.92
N ASP A 106 12.01 0.97 16.00
CA ASP A 106 10.95 1.99 15.97
C ASP A 106 9.82 1.66 14.98
N LEU A 107 9.55 0.36 14.82
CA LEU A 107 8.60 -0.15 13.86
C LEU A 107 7.17 0.15 14.34
N SER A 108 6.35 0.60 13.41
CA SER A 108 4.94 0.92 13.64
C SER A 108 4.10 0.56 12.43
N GLY A 109 2.82 0.30 12.67
CA GLY A 109 1.87 -0.11 11.63
C GLY A 109 1.84 -1.63 11.39
N ILE A 110 2.48 -2.44 12.25
CA ILE A 110 2.37 -3.91 12.20
C ILE A 110 1.90 -4.41 13.56
N GLN A 111 0.90 -5.28 13.57
CA GLN A 111 0.34 -5.89 14.77
C GLN A 111 0.10 -7.38 14.55
N VAL A 112 0.42 -8.20 15.54
CA VAL A 112 0.13 -9.64 15.51
C VAL A 112 -0.94 -9.98 16.54
N LYS A 113 -1.84 -10.90 16.19
CA LYS A 113 -2.88 -11.36 17.09
C LYS A 113 -2.35 -12.49 17.98
N LYS A 114 -2.27 -12.24 19.29
CA LYS A 114 -1.83 -13.20 20.31
C LYS A 114 -2.82 -13.19 21.48
N LEU A 115 -3.19 -14.38 21.99
CA LEU A 115 -4.02 -14.56 23.19
C LEU A 115 -5.23 -13.59 23.25
N PHE A 116 -5.98 -13.49 22.16
CA PHE A 116 -7.15 -12.60 21.97
C PHE A 116 -6.87 -11.09 21.82
N ALA A 117 -5.64 -10.62 22.03
CA ALA A 117 -5.25 -9.22 21.86
C ALA A 117 -4.41 -9.00 20.59
N TRP A 118 -4.39 -7.75 20.12
CA TRP A 118 -3.44 -7.29 19.09
C TRP A 118 -2.23 -6.69 19.79
N LEU A 119 -1.05 -7.23 19.49
CA LEU A 119 0.21 -6.74 20.03
C LEU A 119 1.01 -6.07 18.91
N PRO A 120 1.53 -4.85 19.13
CA PRO A 120 2.31 -4.14 18.13
C PRO A 120 3.68 -4.79 17.97
N VAL A 121 4.19 -4.81 16.73
CA VAL A 121 5.57 -5.21 16.46
C VAL A 121 6.42 -3.94 16.41
N THR A 122 7.33 -3.79 17.38
CA THR A 122 8.15 -2.58 17.56
C THR A 122 9.53 -2.68 16.93
N GLY A 123 9.96 -3.89 16.57
CA GLY A 123 11.24 -4.11 15.91
C GLY A 123 11.48 -5.57 15.58
N MET A 124 12.56 -5.81 14.86
CA MET A 124 13.05 -7.16 14.56
C MET A 124 14.56 -7.18 14.38
N VAL A 125 15.16 -8.34 14.67
CA VAL A 125 16.60 -8.57 14.53
C VAL A 125 16.82 -9.92 13.84
N ALA A 126 17.56 -9.92 12.74
CA ALA A 126 17.94 -11.12 12.00
C ALA A 126 19.24 -11.71 12.57
N ASP A 127 19.23 -13.01 12.80
CA ASP A 127 20.34 -13.81 13.35
C ASP A 127 20.84 -14.84 12.31
N GLY A 128 20.65 -14.54 11.01
CA GLY A 128 21.02 -15.40 9.89
C GLY A 128 20.02 -16.53 9.61
N SER A 129 19.77 -17.42 10.56
CA SER A 129 18.80 -18.53 10.39
C SER A 129 17.39 -18.21 10.88
N SER A 130 17.26 -17.20 11.74
CA SER A 130 16.01 -16.84 12.40
C SER A 130 15.92 -15.32 12.55
N ILE A 131 14.71 -14.82 12.73
CA ILE A 131 14.40 -13.42 13.02
C ILE A 131 13.69 -13.37 14.35
N GLU A 132 14.21 -12.56 15.26
CA GLU A 132 13.58 -12.23 16.53
C GLU A 132 12.72 -10.99 16.37
N PHE A 133 11.42 -11.13 16.54
CA PHE A 133 10.43 -10.06 16.50
C PHE A 133 10.16 -9.56 17.92
N GLN A 134 10.17 -8.24 18.10
CA GLN A 134 9.76 -7.57 19.34
C GLN A 134 8.27 -7.25 19.26
N VAL A 135 7.47 -8.00 20.00
CA VAL A 135 6.00 -7.97 19.99
C VAL A 135 5.51 -7.37 21.31
N GLY A 136 5.41 -6.04 21.35
CA GLY A 136 5.09 -5.30 22.57
C GLY A 136 6.19 -5.50 23.62
N PHE A 137 5.88 -6.24 24.68
CA PHE A 137 6.84 -6.61 25.75
C PHE A 137 7.38 -8.04 25.61
N LEU A 138 7.00 -8.76 24.55
CA LEU A 138 7.39 -10.13 24.27
C LEU A 138 8.42 -10.17 23.14
N SER A 139 9.25 -11.21 23.13
CA SER A 139 10.14 -11.53 22.02
C SER A 139 9.75 -12.87 21.43
N GLU A 140 9.73 -12.96 20.11
CA GLU A 140 9.37 -14.17 19.39
C GLU A 140 10.37 -14.47 18.28
N LYS A 141 10.90 -15.70 18.24
CA LYS A 141 11.84 -16.12 17.20
C LYS A 141 11.11 -16.95 16.14
N LEU A 142 11.23 -16.52 14.89
CA LEU A 142 10.67 -17.21 13.73
C LEU A 142 11.79 -17.51 12.72
N PRO A 143 11.81 -18.69 12.10
CA PRO A 143 12.79 -19.02 11.07
C PRO A 143 12.66 -18.10 9.84
N THR A 144 13.80 -17.74 9.25
CA THR A 144 13.84 -16.88 8.04
C THR A 144 13.09 -17.50 6.86
N SER A 145 12.98 -18.83 6.80
CA SER A 145 12.28 -19.57 5.75
C SER A 145 10.80 -19.22 5.62
N MET A 146 10.13 -18.79 6.70
CA MET A 146 8.73 -18.33 6.63
C MET A 146 8.56 -17.00 5.88
N PHE A 147 9.64 -16.26 5.69
CA PHE A 147 9.64 -14.94 5.05
C PHE A 147 10.40 -14.95 3.72
N ALA A 148 10.73 -16.13 3.19
CA ALA A 148 11.42 -16.26 1.91
C ALA A 148 10.54 -15.83 0.74
N GLU A 149 9.23 -16.08 0.83
CA GLU A 149 8.25 -15.71 -0.19
C GLU A 149 7.46 -14.46 0.22
N ILE A 150 7.12 -13.62 -0.77
CA ILE A 150 6.35 -12.40 -0.54
C ILE A 150 4.88 -12.77 -0.26
N PRO A 151 4.35 -12.49 0.94
CA PRO A 151 2.99 -12.87 1.28
C PRO A 151 1.96 -11.97 0.57
N SER A 152 0.88 -12.60 0.10
CA SER A 152 -0.29 -11.87 -0.41
C SER A 152 -1.25 -11.49 0.71
N CYS A 153 -1.92 -10.34 0.57
CA CYS A 153 -2.95 -9.95 1.51
C CYS A 153 -4.15 -10.88 1.42
N ARG A 154 -4.68 -11.28 2.58
CA ARG A 154 -5.94 -11.99 2.66
C ARG A 154 -7.03 -11.13 2.00
N LYS A 155 -7.61 -11.65 0.93
CA LYS A 155 -8.77 -11.04 0.30
C LYS A 155 -9.91 -11.11 1.30
N ASN A 156 -10.41 -9.96 1.74
CA ASN A 156 -11.72 -9.94 2.40
C ASN A 156 -12.73 -10.53 1.40
N ALA A 157 -13.61 -11.42 1.85
CA ALA A 157 -14.65 -12.01 1.03
C ALA A 157 -15.68 -10.94 0.62
N SER A 158 -15.31 -10.07 -0.31
CA SER A 158 -16.17 -9.11 -1.00
C SER A 158 -15.52 -8.72 -2.33
N SER A 159 -15.27 -9.72 -3.17
CA SER A 159 -15.26 -9.59 -4.64
C SER A 159 -15.31 -10.99 -5.24
N SER A 160 -16.52 -11.55 -5.30
CA SER A 160 -16.79 -12.67 -6.18
C SER A 160 -17.36 -12.13 -7.50
N CYS A 161 -16.82 -12.67 -8.60
CA CYS A 161 -17.28 -12.66 -9.99
C CYS A 161 -17.08 -11.34 -10.76
N HIS A 162 -16.46 -11.24 -11.94
CA HIS A 162 -16.20 -12.13 -13.09
C HIS A 162 -14.96 -11.57 -13.83
N GLY A 163 -14.14 -12.28 -14.61
CA GLY A 163 -14.23 -13.62 -15.13
C GLY A 163 -12.89 -14.03 -15.75
N ALA A 164 -12.73 -15.33 -15.90
CA ALA A 164 -11.63 -15.96 -16.60
C ALA A 164 -11.72 -15.68 -18.11
N GLY A 165 -10.59 -15.34 -18.70
CA GLY A 165 -10.37 -15.38 -20.15
C GLY A 165 -8.91 -15.78 -20.38
N ALA A 166 -8.65 -17.08 -20.45
CA ALA A 166 -7.36 -17.65 -20.82
C ALA A 166 -7.47 -18.30 -22.21
N GLY A 167 -6.49 -18.00 -23.07
CA GLY A 167 -6.12 -18.75 -24.27
C GLY A 167 -6.99 -18.47 -25.51
N ALA A 168 -6.49 -18.53 -26.74
CA ALA A 168 -5.15 -18.77 -27.26
C ALA A 168 -5.17 -18.30 -28.72
N ALA A 169 -4.14 -17.58 -29.16
CA ALA A 169 -3.94 -17.30 -30.58
C ALA A 169 -3.22 -18.50 -31.22
N VAL A 170 -3.86 -19.15 -32.19
CA VAL A 170 -3.21 -20.08 -33.11
C VAL A 170 -3.36 -19.48 -34.50
N ALA A 171 -2.24 -19.00 -35.06
CA ALA A 171 -2.15 -18.59 -36.44
C ALA A 171 -1.88 -19.83 -37.29
N THR A 172 -2.80 -20.19 -38.17
CA THR A 172 -2.56 -21.12 -39.27
C THR A 172 -2.08 -20.33 -40.49
N LEU A 173 -0.86 -20.63 -40.93
CA LEU A 173 -0.29 -20.20 -42.20
C LEU A 173 -0.75 -21.21 -43.27
N GLU A 174 -1.51 -20.76 -44.28
CA GLU A 174 -1.67 -21.52 -45.53
C GLU A 174 -0.60 -21.05 -46.52
N ALA A 175 0.20 -21.99 -47.02
CA ALA A 175 1.19 -21.77 -48.07
C ALA A 175 1.03 -22.82 -49.16
N ALA A 176 0.97 -22.30 -50.40
CA ALA A 176 1.17 -22.92 -51.71
C ALA A 176 0.11 -23.90 -52.24
#